data_AF-A0A932J1I8-F1
#
_entry.id   AF-A0A932J1I8-F1
#
_cell.length_a   1.000
_cell.length_b   1.000
_cell.length_c   1.000
_cell.angle_alpha   90.00
_cell.angle_beta   90.00
_cell.angle_gamma   90.00
#
_symmetry.space_group_name_H-M   'P 1'
#
loop_
_entity.id
_entity.type
_entity.pdbx_description
1 polymer ?
#
loop_
_entity_poly.entity_id
_entity_poly.type
_entity_poly.pdbx_seq_one_letter_code
_entity_poly.pdbx_strand_id
1 'polypeptide(L)' 'IDAIKFRMDQQGLQAKDLQPMIGSLNLVYEVLNRKRPLSLAMVRRLNSGLGISAACLIREAA' A
#
# COMPACT_ATOMS: atom_id res chain seq x y z
N ILE A 1 -4.38 5.27 -0.36
CA ILE A 1 -3.46 5.21 0.80
C ILE A 1 -4.18 4.86 2.09
N ASP A 2 -5.37 5.43 2.34
CA ASP A 2 -6.08 5.23 3.61
C ASP A 2 -6.46 3.77 3.86
N ALA A 3 -6.84 3.02 2.83
CA ALA A 3 -7.06 1.57 2.92
C ALA A 3 -5.81 0.78 3.38
N ILE A 4 -4.61 1.21 2.97
CA ILE A 4 -3.35 0.57 3.41
C ILE A 4 -3.12 0.85 4.89
N LYS A 5 -3.24 2.12 5.31
CA LYS A 5 -3.04 2.52 6.71
C LYS A 5 -4.05 1.86 7.64
N PHE A 6 -5.31 1.79 7.23
CA PHE A 6 -6.36 1.09 7.97
C PHE A 6 -6.03 -0.40 8.16
N ARG A 7 -5.54 -1.05 7.10
CA ARG A 7 -5.16 -2.47 7.19
C ARG A 7 -3.91 -2.69 8.04
N MET A 8 -2.95 -1.77 7.97
CA MET A 8 -1.79 -1.78 8.86
C MET A 8 -2.21 -1.69 10.32
N ASP A 9 -3.13 -0.79 10.66
CA ASP A 9 -3.64 -0.62 12.03
C ASP A 9 -4.35 -1.90 12.53
N GLN A 10 -5.26 -2.46 11.72
CA GLN A 10 -5.97 -3.70 12.06
C GLN A 10 -5.05 -4.90 12.30
N GLN A 11 -3.92 -4.96 11.60
CA GLN A 11 -2.99 -6.10 11.64
C GLN A 11 -1.73 -5.80 12.45
N GLY A 12 -1.61 -4.61 13.06
CA GLY A 12 -0.42 -4.17 13.77
C GLY A 12 0.85 -4.09 12.91
N LEU A 13 0.70 -3.88 11.59
CA LEU A 13 1.82 -3.84 10.65
C LEU A 13 2.57 -2.51 10.72
N GLN A 14 3.88 -2.59 10.59
CA GLN A 14 4.77 -1.44 10.46
C GLN A 14 5.16 -1.23 8.99
N ALA A 15 5.74 -0.06 8.68
CA ALA A 15 6.19 0.26 7.32
C ALA A 15 7.19 -0.78 6.77
N LYS A 16 8.02 -1.38 7.64
CA LYS A 16 8.95 -2.44 7.25
C LYS A 16 8.26 -3.70 6.72
N ASP A 17 7.05 -3.98 7.18
CA ASP A 17 6.29 -5.19 6.82
C ASP A 17 5.61 -5.05 5.44
N LEU A 18 5.52 -3.82 4.93
CA LEU A 18 5.04 -3.54 3.57
C LEU A 18 6.11 -3.73 2.49
N GLN A 19 7.38 -3.94 2.87
CA GLN A 19 8.48 -4.08 1.91
C GLN A 19 8.26 -5.19 0.86
N PRO A 20 7.76 -6.39 1.20
CA PRO A 20 7.49 -7.43 0.21
C PRO A 20 6.46 -7.03 -0.86
N MET A 21 5.57 -6.09 -0.52
CA MET A 21 4.47 -5.68 -1.39
C MET A 21 4.81 -4.43 -2.21
N ILE A 22 5.54 -3.50 -1.61
CA ILE A 22 5.85 -2.19 -2.22
C ILE A 22 7.30 -2.15 -2.73
N GLY A 23 8.28 -2.57 -1.93
CA GLY A 23 9.70 -2.50 -2.25
C GLY A 23 10.53 -2.01 -1.07
N SER A 24 11.55 -1.18 -1.33
CA SER A 24 12.42 -0.66 -0.26
C SER A 24 11.65 0.20 0.77
N LEU A 25 12.18 0.30 1.99
CA LEU A 25 11.53 1.07 3.06
C LEU A 25 11.31 2.55 2.69
N ASN A 26 12.24 3.17 1.97
CA ASN A 26 12.08 4.54 1.45
C ASN A 26 10.85 4.66 0.54
N LEU A 27 10.67 3.69 -0.36
CA LEU A 27 9.55 3.65 -1.27
C LEU A 27 8.22 3.44 -0.54
N VAL A 28 8.21 2.61 0.50
CA VAL A 28 7.04 2.47 1.38
C VAL A 28 6.66 3.83 1.98
N TYR A 29 7.61 4.56 2.56
CA TYR A 29 7.34 5.88 3.11
C TYR A 29 6.88 6.89 2.06
N GLU A 30 7.45 6.88 0.87
CA GLU A 30 6.99 7.73 -0.23
C GLU A 30 5.52 7.47 -0.59
N VAL A 31 5.13 6.19 -0.69
CA VAL A 31 3.76 5.78 -0.97
C VAL A 31 2.83 6.17 0.18
N LEU A 32 3.19 5.85 1.43
CA LEU A 32 2.39 6.18 2.62
C LEU A 32 2.20 7.69 2.81
N ASN A 33 3.15 8.50 2.35
CA ASN A 33 3.11 9.95 2.37
C ASN A 33 2.57 10.57 1.07
N ARG A 34 2.03 9.76 0.14
CA ARG A 34 1.48 10.21 -1.16
C ARG A 34 2.48 10.95 -2.06
N LYS A 35 3.79 10.84 -1.78
CA LYS A 35 4.86 11.40 -2.64
C LYS A 35 5.00 10.62 -3.94
N ARG A 36 4.63 9.34 -3.93
CA ARG A 36 4.66 8.46 -5.10
C ARG A 36 3.36 7.68 -5.23
N PRO A 37 2.76 7.60 -6.43
CA PRO A 37 1.59 6.77 -6.66
C PRO A 37 1.94 5.28 -6.64
N LEU A 38 0.96 4.46 -6.31
CA LEU A 38 1.07 3.00 -6.41
C LEU A 38 1.14 2.60 -7.88
N SER A 39 2.09 1.72 -8.24
CA SER A 39 2.07 1.07 -9.54
C SER A 39 1.06 -0.09 -9.55
N LEU A 40 0.60 -0.51 -10.73
CA LEU A 40 -0.28 -1.66 -10.87
C LEU A 40 0.32 -2.94 -10.26
N ALA A 41 1.64 -3.12 -10.35
CA ALA A 41 2.34 -4.24 -9.72
C ALA A 41 2.25 -4.19 -8.19
N MET A 42 2.41 -3.01 -7.58
CA MET A 42 2.24 -2.83 -6.13
C MET A 42 0.79 -3.08 -5.71
N VAL A 43 -0.19 -2.58 -6.48
CA VAL A 43 -1.62 -2.81 -6.21
C VAL A 43 -1.93 -4.32 -6.20
N ARG A 44 -1.43 -5.08 -7.18
CA ARG A 44 -1.61 -6.54 -7.21
C ARG A 44 -0.98 -7.22 -6.00
N ARG A 45 0.24 -6.84 -5.62
CA ARG A 45 0.91 -7.41 -4.44
C ARG A 45 0.22 -7.06 -3.13
N LEU A 46 -0.24 -5.82 -2.97
CA LEU A 46 -1.01 -5.38 -1.80
C LEU A 46 -2.38 -6.09 -1.73
N ASN A 47 -3.01 -6.35 -2.88
CA ASN A 47 -4.24 -7.13 -2.93
C ASN A 47 -4.01 -8.57 -2.46
N SER A 48 -2.98 -9.25 -2.97
CA SER A 48 -2.67 -10.62 -2.56
C SER A 48 -2.12 -10.72 -1.12
N GLY A 49 -1.33 -9.73 -0.67
CA GLY A 49 -0.67 -9.76 0.64
C GLY A 49 -1.53 -9.27 1.79
N LEU A 50 -2.36 -8.24 1.59
CA LEU A 50 -3.19 -7.64 2.65
C LEU A 50 -4.69 -7.94 2.50
N GLY A 51 -5.09 -8.53 1.37
CA GLY A 51 -6.50 -8.74 1.02
C GLY A 51 -7.23 -7.45 0.68
N ILE A 52 -6.52 -6.35 0.42
CA ILE A 52 -7.15 -5.07 0.11
C ILE A 52 -7.66 -5.13 -1.34
N SER A 53 -8.97 -5.01 -1.54
CA SER A 53 -9.56 -4.99 -2.89
C SER A 53 -8.87 -3.93 -3.77
N ALA A 54 -8.53 -4.30 -5.01
CA ALA A 54 -7.87 -3.39 -5.94
C ALA A 54 -8.68 -2.10 -6.16
N ALA A 55 -10.02 -2.19 -6.11
CA ALA A 55 -10.93 -1.06 -6.18
C ALA A 55 -10.72 -0.04 -5.03
N CYS A 56 -10.30 -0.48 -3.83
CA CYS A 56 -10.01 0.41 -2.71
C CYS A 56 -8.62 1.08 -2.81
N LEU A 57 -7.74 0.54 -3.66
CA LEU A 57 -6.38 1.05 -3.89
C LEU A 57 -6.30 1.97 -5.11
N ILE A 58 -7.22 1.80 -6.06
CA ILE A 58 -7.38 2.64 -7.23
C ILE A 58 -8.39 3.73 -6.85
N ARG A 59 -7.89 4.93 -6.53
CA ARG A 59 -8.74 6.13 -6.55
C ARG A 59 -8.53 6.76 -7.92
N GLU A 60 -9.60 6.94 -8.69
CA GLU A 60 -9.54 7.81 -9.87
C GLU A 60 -8.98 9.16 -9.42
N ALA A 61 -7.90 9.60 -10.07
CA ALA A 61 -7.49 10.98 -9.99
C ALA A 61 -8.58 11.79 -10.68
N ALA A 62 -9.48 12.38 -9.88
CA ALA A 62 -10.31 13.48 -10.34
C ALA A 62 -9.43 14.72 -10.56
#